data_AF-A0ABD1SAU0-F1
#
_entry.id   AF-A0ABD1SAU0-F1
#
_cell.length_a   1.000
_cell.length_b   1.000
_cell.length_c   1.000
_cell.angle_alpha   90.00
_cell.angle_beta   90.00
_cell.angle_gamma   90.00
#
_symmetry.space_group_name_H-M   'P 1'
#
loop_
_entity.id
_entity.type
_entity.pdbx_description
1 polymer ?
#
loop_
_entity_poly.entity_id
_entity_poly.type
_entity_poly.pdbx_seq_one_letter_code
_entity_poly.pdbx_strand_id
1 'polypeptide(L)'
;MEMNSVSKWVLFICLAAFVGCGLVQCSVTYDRKAVVINGQRRILISGSIHYPRSTPEMWEDLINKAKEGGVDVIETYVFWNVHEPSPGNYNFEGKYDIVRFIKTIQKAGLYAHLRIGPYVCAEWNFGGFPVWLKYVPGISFRTDNEPFKMAMKGFAKKIVSLMKSESLFESQGGPIILSQIENEYGPQAKVLGAPGHQYMTWAANMAVGLDTGVPWVMCKEEDAPDPVINTCNGFYCDAFSPNRPYKPTIWTEAWSGWFTEFGGPIHQRPVQDFSFCCG
;
A
#
# COMPACT_ATOMS: atom_id res chain seq x y z
N MET A 1 32.99 -54.07 25.42
CA MET A 1 31.78 -53.67 24.67
C MET A 1 32.10 -52.34 24.00
N GLU A 2 32.69 -52.42 22.82
CA GLU A 2 32.99 -51.25 22.00
C GLU A 2 31.71 -50.83 21.28
N MET A 3 31.18 -49.67 21.65
CA MET A 3 30.11 -49.03 20.90
C MET A 3 30.71 -48.49 19.60
N ASN A 4 30.37 -49.16 18.49
CA ASN A 4 30.84 -48.85 17.14
C ASN A 4 30.74 -47.35 16.81
N SER A 5 31.88 -46.79 16.39
CA SER A 5 32.07 -45.40 15.90
C SER A 5 31.02 -44.98 14.85
N VAL A 6 30.51 -45.95 14.07
CA VAL A 6 29.48 -45.78 13.05
C VAL A 6 28.16 -45.22 13.63
N SER A 7 27.81 -45.58 14.87
CA SER A 7 26.54 -45.16 15.48
C SER A 7 26.49 -43.67 15.83
N LYS A 8 27.65 -43.02 16.06
CA LYS A 8 27.72 -41.58 16.36
C LYS A 8 27.57 -40.72 15.12
N TRP A 9 28.09 -41.19 13.97
CA TRP A 9 27.97 -40.49 12.69
C TRP A 9 26.55 -40.53 12.14
N VAL A 10 25.84 -41.65 12.29
CA VAL A 10 24.43 -41.77 11.89
C VAL A 10 23.54 -40.83 12.71
N LEU A 11 23.78 -40.71 14.02
CA LEU A 11 23.03 -39.79 14.88
C LEU A 11 23.29 -38.30 14.52
N PHE A 12 24.52 -37.96 14.13
CA PHE A 12 24.88 -36.59 13.72
C PHE A 12 24.30 -36.22 12.35
N ILE A 13 24.24 -37.16 11.41
CA ILE A 13 23.60 -36.96 10.10
C ILE A 13 22.08 -36.84 10.26
N CYS A 14 21.46 -37.61 11.17
CA CYS A 14 20.04 -37.45 11.48
C CYS A 14 19.72 -36.12 12.19
N LEU A 15 20.61 -35.59 13.05
CA LEU A 15 20.42 -34.25 13.62
C LEU A 15 20.67 -33.12 12.60
N ALA A 16 21.63 -33.28 11.68
CA ALA A 16 21.89 -32.30 10.63
C ALA A 16 20.77 -32.25 9.56
N ALA A 17 20.07 -33.37 9.34
CA ALA A 17 18.91 -33.43 8.45
C ALA A 17 17.63 -32.78 9.04
N PHE A 18 17.60 -32.52 10.36
CA PHE A 18 16.51 -31.81 11.03
C PHE A 18 16.72 -30.28 11.13
N VAL A 19 17.82 -29.76 10.58
CA VAL A 19 17.84 -28.34 10.17
C VAL A 19 17.05 -28.27 8.86
N GLY A 20 15.73 -28.46 8.99
CA GLY A 20 14.80 -28.19 7.92
C GLY A 20 15.06 -26.77 7.46
N CYS A 21 15.59 -26.65 6.24
CA CYS A 21 15.52 -25.41 5.48
C CYS A 21 14.03 -25.12 5.32
N GLY A 22 13.44 -24.46 6.32
CA GLY A 22 12.08 -23.96 6.22
C GLY A 22 12.11 -23.09 4.99
N LEU A 23 11.44 -23.53 3.93
CA LEU A 23 11.25 -22.73 2.74
C LEU A 23 10.62 -21.43 3.26
N VAL A 24 11.40 -20.36 3.28
CA VAL A 24 10.89 -19.03 3.58
C VAL A 24 9.97 -18.71 2.42
N GLN A 25 8.69 -19.00 2.61
CA GLN A 25 7.67 -18.66 1.65
C GLN A 25 7.49 -17.16 1.79
N CYS A 26 7.92 -16.41 0.78
CA CYS A 26 7.69 -14.96 0.64
C CYS A 26 6.50 -14.79 -0.30
N SER A 27 5.28 -14.85 0.25
CA SER A 27 4.06 -14.75 -0.55
C SER A 27 2.96 -14.03 0.20
N VAL A 28 2.35 -13.05 -0.47
CA VAL A 28 1.12 -12.41 0.00
C VAL A 28 -0.02 -12.77 -0.94
N THR A 29 -1.04 -13.42 -0.38
CA THR A 29 -2.28 -13.74 -1.07
C THR A 29 -3.47 -13.30 -0.21
N TYR A 30 -4.68 -13.69 -0.59
CA TYR A 30 -5.87 -13.43 0.20
C TYR A 30 -6.90 -14.54 -0.01
N ASP A 31 -7.81 -14.65 0.95
CA ASP A 31 -9.05 -15.40 0.79
C ASP A 31 -10.22 -14.60 1.39
N ARG A 32 -11.40 -15.22 1.44
CA ARG A 32 -12.62 -14.61 1.97
C ARG A 32 -12.44 -13.97 3.36
N LYS A 33 -11.54 -14.49 4.20
CA LYS A 33 -11.41 -14.09 5.59
C LYS A 33 -10.34 -13.02 5.81
N ALA A 34 -9.20 -13.12 5.14
CA ALA A 34 -8.06 -12.26 5.45
C ALA A 34 -7.04 -12.18 4.30
N VAL A 35 -6.14 -11.20 4.43
CA VAL A 35 -4.83 -11.26 3.77
C VAL A 35 -4.05 -12.42 4.38
N VAL A 36 -3.40 -13.20 3.53
CA VAL A 36 -2.59 -14.37 3.89
C VAL A 36 -1.13 -14.03 3.60
N ILE A 37 -0.33 -13.88 4.64
CA ILE A 37 1.10 -13.60 4.54
C ILE A 37 1.84 -14.88 4.92
N ASN A 38 2.63 -15.41 4.00
CA ASN A 38 3.48 -16.59 4.22
C ASN A 38 2.70 -17.80 4.74
N GLY A 39 1.53 -18.02 4.14
CA GLY A 39 0.61 -19.10 4.48
C GLY A 39 -0.25 -18.85 5.73
N GLN A 40 -0.08 -17.73 6.42
CA GLN A 40 -0.83 -17.40 7.64
C GLN A 40 -1.83 -16.27 7.39
N ARG A 41 -3.10 -16.50 7.74
CA ARG A 41 -4.11 -15.43 7.79
C ARG A 41 -3.74 -14.42 8.88
N ARG A 42 -3.83 -13.13 8.57
CA ARG A 42 -3.52 -12.05 9.51
C ARG A 42 -4.70 -11.09 9.62
N ILE A 43 -5.05 -10.74 10.85
CA ILE A 43 -5.80 -9.51 11.14
C ILE A 43 -4.74 -8.43 11.28
N LEU A 44 -4.76 -7.45 10.39
CA LEU A 44 -3.71 -6.44 10.28
C LEU A 44 -4.23 -5.12 10.81
N ILE A 45 -3.57 -4.58 11.84
CA ILE A 45 -3.83 -3.22 12.32
C ILE A 45 -2.90 -2.27 11.56
N SER A 46 -3.46 -1.30 10.86
CA SER A 46 -2.68 -0.33 10.07
C SER A 46 -2.84 1.09 10.57
N GLY A 47 -1.79 1.91 10.41
CA GLY A 47 -1.82 3.34 10.66
C GLY A 47 -1.06 4.12 9.57
N SER A 48 -1.64 5.23 9.10
CA SER A 48 -1.03 6.03 8.04
C SER A 48 0.02 7.00 8.57
N ILE A 49 1.22 6.98 7.99
CA ILE A 49 2.28 7.96 8.24
C ILE A 49 2.83 8.42 6.88
N HIS A 50 2.55 9.67 6.51
CA HIS A 50 3.00 10.22 5.23
C HIS A 50 4.42 10.79 5.36
N TYR A 51 5.39 10.12 4.73
CA TYR A 51 6.82 10.50 4.81
C TYR A 51 7.12 11.98 4.56
N PRO A 52 6.47 12.71 3.62
CA PRO A 52 6.79 14.13 3.40
C PRO A 52 6.26 15.09 4.45
N ARG A 53 5.37 14.62 5.35
CA ARG A 53 4.76 15.41 6.44
C ARG A 53 5.60 15.41 7.72
N SER A 54 6.73 14.71 7.72
CA SER A 54 7.74 14.73 8.79
C SER A 54 9.14 14.75 8.19
N THR A 55 10.18 14.89 9.02
CA THR A 55 11.57 14.83 8.54
C THR A 55 12.14 13.42 8.64
N PRO A 56 13.22 13.08 7.90
CA PRO A 56 13.88 11.78 7.98
C PRO A 56 14.33 11.38 9.39
N GLU A 57 14.69 12.37 10.21
CA GLU A 57 15.13 12.19 11.59
C GLU A 57 13.96 11.77 12.51
N MET A 58 12.73 12.14 12.16
CA MET A 58 11.53 11.78 12.92
C MET A 58 10.99 10.39 12.58
N TRP A 59 11.27 9.85 11.39
CA TRP A 59 10.61 8.64 10.90
C TRP A 59 10.78 7.43 11.82
N GLU A 60 12.00 7.21 12.33
CA GLU A 60 12.27 6.08 13.23
C GLU A 60 11.47 6.17 14.53
N ASP A 61 11.40 7.35 15.15
CA ASP A 61 10.62 7.59 16.36
C ASP A 61 9.10 7.42 16.11
N LEU A 62 8.58 7.98 15.01
CA LEU A 62 7.17 7.87 14.65
C LEU A 62 6.75 6.41 14.39
N ILE A 63 7.58 5.66 13.65
CA ILE A 63 7.33 4.25 13.33
C ILE A 63 7.40 3.38 14.59
N ASN A 64 8.37 3.64 15.49
CA ASN A 64 8.46 2.90 16.75
C ASN A 64 7.27 3.19 17.68
N LYS A 65 6.79 4.43 17.75
CA LYS A 65 5.57 4.77 18.49
C LYS A 65 4.34 4.06 17.92
N ALA A 66 4.22 3.95 16.59
CA ALA A 66 3.16 3.18 15.96
C ALA A 66 3.24 1.69 16.33
N LYS A 67 4.45 1.11 16.30
CA LYS A 67 4.71 -0.27 16.73
C LYS A 67 4.32 -0.50 18.20
N GLU A 68 4.74 0.38 19.09
CA GLU A 68 4.38 0.34 20.52
C GLU A 68 2.86 0.50 20.74
N GLY A 69 2.20 1.25 19.86
CA GLY A 69 0.75 1.38 19.79
C GLY A 69 0.01 0.16 19.23
N GLY A 70 0.71 -0.90 18.83
CA GLY A 70 0.11 -2.15 18.33
C GLY A 70 -0.20 -2.16 16.83
N VAL A 71 0.41 -1.27 16.04
CA VAL A 71 0.27 -1.27 14.58
C VAL A 71 1.17 -2.35 13.96
N ASP A 72 0.62 -3.15 13.05
CA ASP A 72 1.34 -4.15 12.25
C ASP A 72 1.83 -3.59 10.90
N VAL A 73 1.09 -2.61 10.34
CA VAL A 73 1.29 -2.10 8.98
C VAL A 73 1.34 -0.57 8.96
N ILE A 74 2.41 0.01 8.44
CA ILE A 74 2.45 1.44 8.13
C ILE A 74 1.91 1.67 6.72
N GLU A 75 0.92 2.54 6.60
CA GLU A 75 0.35 2.94 5.31
C GLU A 75 0.90 4.30 4.87
N THR A 76 1.22 4.46 3.59
CA THR A 76 1.53 5.79 3.03
C THR A 76 1.13 5.90 1.57
N TYR A 77 0.65 7.09 1.20
CA TYR A 77 0.59 7.51 -0.19
C TYR A 77 1.96 7.77 -0.80
N VAL A 78 2.04 7.75 -2.13
CA VAL A 78 3.18 8.25 -2.91
C VAL A 78 2.81 9.57 -3.58
N PHE A 79 3.58 10.62 -3.33
CA PHE A 79 3.23 11.98 -3.75
C PHE A 79 3.95 12.35 -5.06
N TRP A 80 3.29 12.14 -6.21
CA TRP A 80 3.91 12.31 -7.53
C TRP A 80 4.50 13.71 -7.74
N ASN A 81 3.77 14.78 -7.41
CA ASN A 81 4.19 16.15 -7.64
C ASN A 81 5.54 16.54 -7.02
N VAL A 82 5.90 15.98 -5.86
CA VAL A 82 7.21 16.22 -5.23
C VAL A 82 8.28 15.29 -5.76
N HIS A 83 7.90 14.10 -6.24
CA HIS A 83 8.81 13.15 -6.84
C HIS A 83 9.17 13.48 -8.28
N GLU A 84 8.33 14.21 -9.01
CA GLU A 84 8.61 14.65 -10.38
C GLU A 84 8.20 16.13 -10.55
N PRO A 85 8.96 17.07 -9.93
CA PRO A 85 8.64 18.50 -9.98
C PRO A 85 8.62 19.10 -11.39
N SER A 86 9.33 18.47 -12.33
CA SER A 86 9.29 18.77 -13.76
C SER A 86 9.43 17.46 -14.57
N PRO A 87 8.93 17.39 -15.82
CA PRO A 87 8.90 16.15 -16.59
C PRO A 87 10.27 15.45 -16.66
N GLY A 88 10.33 14.19 -16.24
CA GLY A 88 11.54 13.36 -16.27
C GLY A 88 12.57 13.60 -15.16
N ASN A 89 12.43 14.68 -14.36
CA ASN A 89 13.36 15.00 -13.28
C ASN A 89 12.80 14.50 -11.96
N TYR A 90 13.37 13.39 -11.47
CA TYR A 90 12.89 12.74 -10.26
C TYR A 90 13.64 13.19 -9.01
N ASN A 91 12.92 13.33 -7.89
CA ASN A 91 13.48 13.61 -6.57
C ASN A 91 13.07 12.53 -5.56
N PHE A 92 14.06 11.81 -5.03
CA PHE A 92 13.90 10.84 -3.95
C PHE A 92 14.87 11.12 -2.80
N GLU A 93 15.21 12.39 -2.58
CA GLU A 93 16.17 12.82 -1.56
C GLU A 93 15.49 13.44 -0.33
N GLY A 94 16.21 13.46 0.79
CA GLY A 94 15.77 14.09 2.03
C GLY A 94 14.43 13.54 2.52
N LYS A 95 13.46 14.43 2.80
CA LYS A 95 12.12 14.04 3.24
C LYS A 95 11.26 13.36 2.16
N TYR A 96 11.75 13.30 0.91
CA TYR A 96 11.10 12.56 -0.18
C TYR A 96 11.82 11.23 -0.46
N ASP A 97 12.77 10.81 0.38
CA ASP A 97 13.39 9.49 0.27
C ASP A 97 12.44 8.39 0.75
N ILE A 98 11.54 7.99 -0.14
CA ILE A 98 10.55 6.94 0.12
C ILE A 98 11.21 5.58 0.33
N VAL A 99 12.33 5.29 -0.34
CA VAL A 99 13.05 4.02 -0.17
C VAL A 99 13.57 3.92 1.25
N ARG A 100 14.22 4.98 1.75
CA ARG A 100 14.66 5.05 3.15
C ARG A 100 13.50 4.91 4.12
N PHE A 101 12.39 5.60 3.87
CA PHE A 101 11.20 5.49 4.72
C PHE A 101 10.67 4.04 4.80
N ILE A 102 10.50 3.36 3.66
CA ILE A 102 10.04 1.95 3.64
C ILE A 102 11.07 1.02 4.30
N LYS A 103 12.37 1.25 4.11
CA LYS A 103 13.42 0.50 4.83
C LYS A 103 13.38 0.74 6.34
N THR A 104 12.99 1.93 6.80
CA THR A 104 12.79 2.20 8.23
C THR A 104 11.60 1.39 8.78
N ILE A 105 10.50 1.25 8.03
CA ILE A 105 9.38 0.37 8.39
C ILE A 105 9.86 -1.08 8.51
N GLN A 106 10.64 -1.57 7.53
CA GLN A 106 11.21 -2.92 7.55
C GLN A 106 12.14 -3.13 8.76
N LYS A 107 13.01 -2.16 9.07
CA LYS A 107 13.92 -2.21 10.22
C LYS A 107 13.16 -2.33 11.54
N ALA A 108 12.00 -1.68 11.65
CA ALA A 108 11.12 -1.80 12.81
C ALA A 108 10.40 -3.16 12.88
N GLY A 109 10.43 -3.96 11.81
CA GLY A 109 9.74 -5.25 11.73
C GLY A 109 8.24 -5.13 11.45
N LEU A 110 7.81 -4.00 10.89
CA LEU A 110 6.43 -3.77 10.45
C LEU A 110 6.29 -4.03 8.95
N TYR A 111 5.07 -4.26 8.49
CA TYR A 111 4.73 -4.29 7.08
C TYR A 111 4.39 -2.89 6.55
N ALA A 112 4.28 -2.77 5.23
CA ALA A 112 3.90 -1.55 4.54
C ALA A 112 2.71 -1.76 3.59
N HIS A 113 1.78 -0.80 3.57
CA HIS A 113 0.77 -0.65 2.52
C HIS A 113 1.11 0.60 1.70
N LEU A 114 1.52 0.38 0.44
CA LEU A 114 1.99 1.44 -0.44
C LEU A 114 0.88 1.93 -1.38
N ARG A 115 0.34 3.13 -1.13
CA ARG A 115 -0.74 3.69 -1.93
C ARG A 115 -0.17 4.59 -3.04
N ILE A 116 0.11 4.00 -4.20
CA ILE A 116 0.91 4.63 -5.26
C ILE A 116 0.18 5.78 -5.96
N GLY A 117 -1.16 5.76 -5.99
CA GLY A 117 -1.95 6.77 -6.69
C GLY A 117 -2.09 6.46 -8.18
N PRO A 118 -1.94 7.43 -9.10
CA PRO A 118 -1.17 8.66 -8.93
C PRO A 118 -1.95 9.81 -8.28
N TYR A 119 -3.28 9.78 -8.35
CA TYR A 119 -4.11 10.66 -7.54
C TYR A 119 -4.20 10.09 -6.13
N VAL A 120 -3.95 10.92 -5.13
CA VAL A 120 -3.93 10.51 -3.71
C VAL A 120 -4.92 11.29 -2.86
N CYS A 121 -5.53 12.35 -3.38
CA CYS A 121 -6.30 13.32 -2.60
C CYS A 121 -5.47 13.87 -1.42
N ALA A 122 -5.62 13.24 -0.24
CA ALA A 122 -4.80 13.36 0.95
C ALA A 122 -4.65 14.80 1.48
N GLU A 123 -5.58 15.70 1.15
CA GLU A 123 -5.46 17.14 1.44
C GLU A 123 -4.08 17.66 1.01
N TRP A 124 -3.61 17.15 -0.12
CA TRP A 124 -2.30 17.46 -0.68
C TRP A 124 -2.45 18.32 -1.92
N ASN A 125 -1.44 19.16 -2.16
CA ASN A 125 -1.46 20.10 -3.29
C ASN A 125 -1.79 19.37 -4.60
N PHE A 126 -2.85 19.84 -5.26
CA PHE A 126 -3.36 19.31 -6.52
C PHE A 126 -3.64 17.78 -6.52
N GLY A 127 -3.97 17.22 -5.36
CA GLY A 127 -4.28 15.80 -5.18
C GLY A 127 -3.10 14.86 -5.48
N GLY A 128 -1.87 15.38 -5.45
CA GLY A 128 -0.66 14.64 -5.80
C GLY A 128 -0.18 14.82 -7.24
N PHE A 129 -0.99 15.38 -8.15
CA PHE A 129 -0.56 15.57 -9.53
C PHE A 129 0.49 16.67 -9.68
N PRO A 130 1.55 16.47 -10.49
CA PRO A 130 2.43 17.56 -10.87
C PRO A 130 1.67 18.62 -11.67
N VAL A 131 1.93 19.91 -11.40
CA VAL A 131 1.23 21.01 -12.10
C VAL A 131 1.54 21.02 -13.60
N TRP A 132 2.77 20.66 -13.98
CA TRP A 132 3.16 20.59 -15.40
C TRP A 132 2.31 19.60 -16.20
N LEU A 133 1.76 18.56 -15.54
CA LEU A 133 0.95 17.54 -16.18
C LEU A 133 -0.29 18.17 -16.84
N LYS A 134 -0.88 19.19 -16.22
CA LYS A 134 -2.05 19.91 -16.76
C LYS A 134 -1.81 20.54 -18.13
N TYR A 135 -0.56 20.85 -18.47
CA TYR A 135 -0.20 21.53 -19.72
C TYR A 135 0.25 20.55 -20.82
N VAL A 136 0.20 19.24 -20.56
CA VAL A 136 0.44 18.23 -21.60
C VAL A 136 -0.68 18.32 -22.65
N PRO A 137 -0.36 18.42 -23.96
CA PRO A 137 -1.38 18.56 -25.00
C PRO A 137 -2.42 17.43 -24.96
N GLY A 138 -3.70 17.81 -24.97
CA GLY A 138 -4.82 16.88 -25.01
C GLY A 138 -5.07 16.10 -23.72
N ILE A 139 -4.46 16.50 -22.59
CA ILE A 139 -4.63 15.78 -21.34
C ILE A 139 -6.00 16.02 -20.70
N SER A 140 -6.59 14.96 -20.16
CA SER A 140 -7.76 15.03 -19.29
C SER A 140 -7.56 14.06 -18.14
N PHE A 141 -7.69 14.56 -16.91
CA PHE A 141 -7.30 13.82 -15.72
C PHE A 141 -8.36 12.79 -15.34
N ARG A 142 -7.89 11.63 -14.86
CA ARG A 142 -8.72 10.57 -14.26
C ARG A 142 -9.92 10.21 -15.13
N THR A 143 -9.66 9.96 -16.41
CA THR A 143 -10.66 9.48 -17.40
C THR A 143 -9.93 8.71 -18.48
N ASP A 144 -10.67 8.10 -19.41
CA ASP A 144 -10.09 7.34 -20.52
C ASP A 144 -9.43 8.28 -21.54
N ASN A 145 -8.23 8.75 -21.19
CA ASN A 145 -7.46 9.74 -21.93
C ASN A 145 -6.03 9.23 -22.09
N GLU A 146 -5.59 9.01 -23.33
CA GLU A 146 -4.30 8.39 -23.62
C GLU A 146 -3.08 9.15 -23.04
N PRO A 147 -2.97 10.49 -23.16
CA PRO A 147 -1.90 11.25 -22.51
C PRO A 147 -1.83 11.01 -21.00
N PHE A 148 -2.99 11.03 -20.32
CA PHE A 148 -3.06 10.80 -18.88
C PHE A 148 -2.69 9.35 -18.50
N LYS A 149 -3.24 8.36 -19.23
CA LYS A 149 -2.93 6.94 -19.04
C LYS A 149 -1.43 6.66 -19.18
N MET A 150 -0.79 7.25 -20.18
CA MET A 150 0.66 7.09 -20.40
C MET A 150 1.49 7.73 -19.29
N ALA A 151 1.12 8.93 -18.84
CA ALA A 151 1.81 9.59 -17.72
C ALA A 151 1.65 8.81 -16.41
N MET A 152 0.42 8.40 -16.08
CA MET A 152 0.10 7.57 -14.91
C MET A 152 0.88 6.25 -14.93
N LYS A 153 0.85 5.53 -16.05
CA LYS A 153 1.58 4.27 -16.22
C LYS A 153 3.09 4.46 -16.06
N GLY A 154 3.64 5.55 -16.61
CA GLY A 154 5.05 5.90 -16.46
C GLY A 154 5.44 6.06 -15.00
N PHE A 155 4.69 6.85 -14.24
CA PHE A 155 4.94 7.08 -12.82
C PHE A 155 4.74 5.81 -11.98
N ALA A 156 3.62 5.09 -12.15
CA ALA A 156 3.36 3.85 -11.43
C ALA A 156 4.46 2.80 -11.68
N LYS A 157 4.88 2.63 -12.95
CA LYS A 157 5.99 1.76 -13.30
C LYS A 157 7.29 2.20 -12.65
N LYS A 158 7.60 3.50 -12.64
CA LYS A 158 8.81 4.05 -11.99
C LYS A 158 8.86 3.69 -10.51
N ILE A 159 7.76 3.88 -9.78
CA ILE A 159 7.68 3.56 -8.35
C ILE A 159 7.78 2.06 -8.12
N VAL A 160 7.03 1.23 -8.86
CA VAL A 160 7.12 -0.23 -8.72
C VAL A 160 8.53 -0.74 -9.05
N SER A 161 9.16 -0.24 -10.11
CA SER A 161 10.53 -0.61 -10.46
C SER A 161 11.54 -0.22 -9.38
N LEU A 162 11.38 0.96 -8.76
CA LEU A 162 12.22 1.41 -7.64
C LEU A 162 12.05 0.51 -6.40
N MET A 163 10.81 0.15 -6.06
CA MET A 163 10.56 -0.76 -4.94
C MET A 163 11.11 -2.17 -5.23
N LYS A 164 10.98 -2.65 -6.48
CA LYS A 164 11.53 -3.95 -6.91
C LYS A 164 13.06 -3.99 -6.88
N SER A 165 13.74 -2.93 -7.33
CA SER A 165 15.21 -2.87 -7.32
C SER A 165 15.80 -2.91 -5.92
N GLU A 166 15.03 -2.43 -4.94
CA GLU A 166 15.39 -2.42 -3.52
C GLU A 166 14.84 -3.64 -2.76
N SER A 167 14.20 -4.60 -3.45
CA SER A 167 13.57 -5.80 -2.88
C SER A 167 12.57 -5.49 -1.76
N LEU A 168 11.75 -4.45 -1.94
CA LEU A 168 10.84 -3.95 -0.90
C LEU A 168 9.45 -4.57 -0.93
N PHE A 169 9.08 -5.32 -1.97
CA PHE A 169 7.86 -6.14 -1.95
C PHE A 169 8.06 -7.38 -1.09
N GLU A 170 7.02 -7.80 -0.36
CA GLU A 170 7.09 -8.98 0.51
C GLU A 170 7.41 -10.25 -0.27
N SER A 171 6.93 -10.36 -1.52
CA SER A 171 7.34 -11.40 -2.48
C SER A 171 8.86 -11.50 -2.72
N GLN A 172 9.61 -10.45 -2.40
CA GLN A 172 11.08 -10.36 -2.47
C GLN A 172 11.75 -10.33 -1.08
N GLY A 173 10.99 -10.50 0.01
CA GLY A 173 11.45 -10.40 1.40
C GLY A 173 11.37 -8.99 2.01
N GLY A 174 10.75 -8.04 1.31
CA GLY A 174 10.54 -6.68 1.77
C GLY A 174 9.28 -6.50 2.64
N PRO A 175 8.99 -5.28 3.13
CA PRO A 175 7.84 -5.05 4.01
C PRO A 175 6.52 -4.82 3.25
N ILE A 176 6.53 -4.52 1.95
CA ILE A 176 5.31 -4.07 1.23
C ILE A 176 4.40 -5.27 0.94
N ILE A 177 3.23 -5.31 1.58
CA ILE A 177 2.26 -6.41 1.48
C ILE A 177 1.03 -6.05 0.65
N LEU A 178 0.75 -4.77 0.44
CA LEU A 178 -0.38 -4.29 -0.33
C LEU A 178 0.06 -3.08 -1.15
N SER A 179 -0.55 -2.91 -2.33
CA SER A 179 -0.38 -1.71 -3.15
C SER A 179 -1.74 -1.15 -3.56
N GLN A 180 -1.92 0.17 -3.55
CA GLN A 180 -3.13 0.81 -4.09
C GLN A 180 -2.83 1.53 -5.41
N ILE A 181 -3.72 1.35 -6.38
CA ILE A 181 -3.78 2.17 -7.60
C ILE A 181 -5.05 3.03 -7.58
N GLU A 182 -4.93 4.27 -8.04
CA GLU A 182 -5.99 5.29 -7.91
C GLU A 182 -6.41 5.54 -6.44
N ASN A 183 -7.38 6.42 -6.22
CA ASN A 183 -7.92 6.74 -4.90
C ASN A 183 -9.36 7.25 -4.97
N GLU A 184 -10.30 6.55 -4.35
CA GLU A 184 -11.73 6.92 -4.24
C GLU A 184 -12.36 7.34 -5.57
N TYR A 185 -12.17 6.57 -6.63
CA TYR A 185 -12.62 6.96 -7.96
C TYR A 185 -14.07 6.59 -8.25
N GLY A 186 -14.64 5.57 -7.60
CA GLY A 186 -16.01 5.10 -7.84
C GLY A 186 -17.09 6.19 -7.96
N PRO A 187 -17.14 7.21 -7.07
CA PRO A 187 -18.05 8.34 -7.23
C PRO A 187 -17.83 9.11 -8.55
N GLN A 188 -16.59 9.30 -8.96
CA GLN A 188 -16.23 9.95 -10.22
C GLN A 188 -16.54 9.07 -11.44
N ALA A 189 -16.34 7.74 -11.34
CA ALA A 189 -16.74 6.79 -12.37
C ALA A 189 -18.24 6.91 -12.68
N LYS A 190 -19.09 6.98 -11.64
CA LYS A 190 -20.55 7.13 -11.78
C LYS A 190 -20.95 8.41 -12.53
N VAL A 191 -20.21 9.50 -12.34
CA VAL A 191 -20.45 10.78 -13.04
C VAL A 191 -20.00 10.72 -14.50
N LEU A 192 -18.84 10.12 -14.77
CA LEU A 192 -18.28 10.02 -16.11
C LEU A 192 -18.92 8.94 -16.97
N GLY A 193 -19.55 7.93 -16.35
CA GLY A 193 -20.15 6.80 -17.04
C GLY A 193 -19.10 5.91 -17.70
N ALA A 194 -19.35 5.49 -18.95
CA ALA A 194 -18.50 4.54 -19.67
C ALA A 194 -17.00 4.90 -19.70
N PRO A 195 -16.58 6.14 -20.00
CA PRO A 195 -15.16 6.54 -19.92
C PRO A 195 -14.52 6.33 -18.55
N GLY A 196 -15.27 6.55 -17.46
CA GLY A 196 -14.77 6.33 -16.11
C GLY A 196 -14.53 4.84 -15.82
N HIS A 197 -15.50 3.99 -16.15
CA HIS A 197 -15.35 2.54 -15.99
C HIS A 197 -14.23 1.94 -16.87
N GLN A 198 -14.08 2.45 -18.10
CA GLN A 198 -12.98 2.04 -19.01
C GLN A 198 -11.62 2.43 -18.44
N TYR A 199 -11.50 3.65 -17.92
CA TYR A 199 -10.30 4.12 -17.24
C TYR A 199 -9.93 3.25 -16.04
N MET A 200 -10.90 2.90 -15.19
CA MET A 200 -10.63 2.09 -14.00
C MET A 200 -10.29 0.65 -14.30
N THR A 201 -10.96 0.07 -15.28
CA THR A 201 -10.61 -1.26 -15.79
C THR A 201 -9.18 -1.26 -16.33
N TRP A 202 -8.81 -0.23 -17.10
CA TRP A 202 -7.45 -0.06 -17.59
C TRP A 202 -6.45 0.13 -16.42
N ALA A 203 -6.76 0.95 -15.42
CA ALA A 203 -5.87 1.25 -14.30
C ALA A 203 -5.58 0.00 -13.46
N ALA A 204 -6.62 -0.79 -13.17
CA ALA A 204 -6.49 -2.06 -12.47
C ALA A 204 -5.64 -3.07 -13.26
N ASN A 205 -5.93 -3.27 -14.55
CA ASN A 205 -5.16 -4.17 -15.40
C ASN A 205 -3.70 -3.73 -15.55
N MET A 206 -3.46 -2.42 -15.68
CA MET A 206 -2.12 -1.84 -15.74
C MET A 206 -1.35 -2.14 -14.46
N ALA A 207 -1.95 -1.88 -13.29
CA ALA A 207 -1.34 -2.09 -11.99
C ALA A 207 -1.01 -3.57 -11.74
N VAL A 208 -1.97 -4.47 -11.97
CA VAL A 208 -1.78 -5.92 -11.85
C VAL A 208 -0.66 -6.39 -12.79
N GLY A 209 -0.61 -5.87 -14.02
CA GLY A 209 0.43 -6.16 -15.00
C GLY A 209 1.82 -5.66 -14.64
N LEU A 210 1.99 -4.83 -13.59
CA LEU A 210 3.31 -4.46 -13.05
C LEU A 210 3.93 -5.59 -12.20
N ASP A 211 3.15 -6.63 -11.88
CA ASP A 211 3.58 -7.89 -11.26
C ASP A 211 4.37 -7.69 -9.96
N THR A 212 3.81 -6.95 -9.02
CA THR A 212 4.44 -6.67 -7.71
C THR A 212 4.62 -7.93 -6.84
N GLY A 213 3.93 -9.02 -7.17
CA GLY A 213 3.89 -10.24 -6.36
C GLY A 213 3.08 -10.11 -5.07
N VAL A 214 2.39 -8.99 -4.87
CA VAL A 214 1.49 -8.74 -3.72
C VAL A 214 0.14 -8.18 -4.19
N PRO A 215 -0.95 -8.34 -3.42
CA PRO A 215 -2.27 -7.90 -3.84
C PRO A 215 -2.36 -6.38 -4.08
N TRP A 216 -3.19 -6.03 -5.06
CA TRP A 216 -3.60 -4.65 -5.31
C TRP A 216 -4.94 -4.36 -4.66
N VAL A 217 -5.13 -3.12 -4.20
CA VAL A 217 -6.38 -2.61 -3.63
C VAL A 217 -6.83 -1.34 -4.35
N MET A 218 -8.12 -1.04 -4.28
CA MET A 218 -8.74 0.20 -4.75
C MET A 218 -9.82 0.62 -3.76
N CYS A 219 -9.64 1.76 -3.08
CA CYS A 219 -10.61 2.24 -2.10
C CYS A 219 -11.82 2.89 -2.77
N LYS A 220 -13.02 2.64 -2.21
CA LYS A 220 -14.31 3.12 -2.73
C LYS A 220 -14.57 2.81 -4.21
N GLU A 221 -14.10 1.65 -4.65
CA GLU A 221 -14.27 1.18 -6.03
C GLU A 221 -15.16 -0.07 -6.07
N GLU A 222 -16.49 0.11 -6.07
CA GLU A 222 -17.47 -1.01 -5.97
C GLU A 222 -17.27 -2.07 -7.06
N ASP A 223 -16.87 -1.67 -8.27
CA ASP A 223 -16.68 -2.52 -9.44
C ASP A 223 -15.21 -2.85 -9.74
N ALA A 224 -14.31 -2.75 -8.75
CA ALA A 224 -12.89 -3.11 -8.91
C ALA A 224 -12.74 -4.52 -9.53
N PRO A 225 -12.09 -4.65 -10.71
CA PRO A 225 -11.98 -5.93 -11.40
C PRO A 225 -11.02 -6.87 -10.69
N ASP A 226 -11.23 -8.17 -10.85
CA ASP A 226 -10.32 -9.17 -10.30
C ASP A 226 -8.92 -9.07 -10.94
N PRO A 227 -7.83 -9.30 -10.19
CA PRO A 227 -7.77 -9.74 -8.78
C PRO A 227 -7.74 -8.60 -7.75
N VAL A 228 -8.11 -7.36 -8.10
CA VAL A 228 -7.98 -6.19 -7.21
C VAL A 228 -9.05 -6.20 -6.12
N ILE A 229 -8.66 -5.91 -4.87
CA ILE A 229 -9.58 -5.85 -3.74
C ILE A 229 -10.18 -4.45 -3.61
N ASN A 230 -11.50 -4.33 -3.64
CA ASN A 230 -12.14 -3.07 -3.28
C ASN A 230 -12.17 -2.91 -1.76
N THR A 231 -11.91 -1.70 -1.27
CA THR A 231 -11.81 -1.41 0.17
C THR A 231 -12.72 -0.24 0.57
N CYS A 232 -12.95 -0.09 1.86
CA CYS A 232 -13.78 0.96 2.43
C CYS A 232 -12.95 2.08 3.06
N ASN A 233 -13.49 3.29 3.06
CA ASN A 233 -12.97 4.49 3.71
C ASN A 233 -14.14 5.19 4.42
N GLY A 234 -13.92 5.69 5.63
CA GLY A 234 -14.98 6.38 6.37
C GLY A 234 -14.73 6.52 7.87
N PHE A 235 -15.74 7.02 8.57
CA PHE A 235 -15.80 6.93 10.04
C PHE A 235 -16.21 5.53 10.51
N TYR A 236 -17.04 4.84 9.73
CA TYR A 236 -17.50 3.47 9.97
C TYR A 236 -17.51 2.71 8.64
N CYS A 237 -17.12 1.42 8.69
CA CYS A 237 -17.11 0.51 7.55
C CYS A 237 -17.61 -0.90 7.95
N ASP A 238 -18.32 -1.02 9.07
CA ASP A 238 -18.88 -2.27 9.60
C ASP A 238 -19.90 -2.92 8.65
N ALA A 239 -20.65 -2.10 7.91
CA ALA A 239 -21.61 -2.56 6.91
C ALA A 239 -20.97 -2.87 5.54
N PHE A 240 -19.67 -2.63 5.35
CA PHE A 240 -19.01 -2.84 4.07
C PHE A 240 -18.73 -4.32 3.81
N SER A 241 -19.01 -4.75 2.57
CA SER A 241 -18.59 -6.05 2.04
C SER A 241 -17.87 -5.88 0.71
N PRO A 242 -16.78 -6.62 0.45
CA PRO A 242 -16.09 -6.56 -0.83
C PRO A 242 -16.98 -7.09 -1.97
N ASN A 243 -16.65 -6.71 -3.19
CA ASN A 243 -17.48 -6.97 -4.38
C ASN A 243 -17.48 -8.44 -4.85
N ARG A 244 -16.66 -9.29 -4.21
CA ARG A 244 -16.58 -10.73 -4.46
C ARG A 244 -16.49 -11.50 -3.14
N PRO A 245 -17.13 -12.69 -3.04
CA PRO A 245 -17.20 -13.45 -1.79
C PRO A 245 -15.87 -14.08 -1.36
N TYR A 246 -14.86 -14.11 -2.22
CA TYR A 246 -13.52 -14.64 -1.90
C TYR A 246 -12.50 -13.55 -1.57
N LYS A 247 -12.88 -12.27 -1.59
CA LYS A 247 -12.03 -11.15 -1.18
C LYS A 247 -12.22 -10.88 0.33
N PRO A 248 -11.17 -10.47 1.05
CA PRO A 248 -11.29 -10.07 2.45
C PRO A 248 -11.91 -8.68 2.57
N THR A 249 -12.53 -8.40 3.71
CA THR A 249 -12.98 -7.05 4.08
C THR A 249 -11.77 -6.24 4.56
N ILE A 250 -11.50 -5.09 3.94
CA ILE A 250 -10.40 -4.19 4.30
C ILE A 250 -10.94 -2.76 4.42
N TRP A 251 -10.59 -2.11 5.53
CA TRP A 251 -10.85 -0.70 5.79
C TRP A 251 -9.55 0.09 5.68
N THR A 252 -9.35 0.79 4.58
CA THR A 252 -8.08 1.50 4.27
C THR A 252 -7.97 2.84 4.97
N GLU A 253 -9.08 3.52 5.27
CA GLU A 253 -9.06 4.80 6.00
C GLU A 253 -10.10 4.85 7.10
N ALA A 254 -9.68 4.49 8.32
CA ALA A 254 -10.42 4.77 9.53
C ALA A 254 -10.13 6.21 9.98
N TRP A 255 -11.01 7.14 9.64
CA TRP A 255 -10.77 8.56 9.90
C TRP A 255 -10.71 8.85 11.41
N SER A 256 -9.52 9.15 11.93
CA SER A 256 -9.26 9.39 13.36
C SER A 256 -9.61 10.80 13.83
N GLY A 257 -10.13 11.63 12.93
CA GLY A 257 -10.40 13.05 13.11
C GLY A 257 -10.73 13.66 11.76
N TRP A 258 -10.47 14.96 11.60
CA TRP A 258 -10.56 15.63 10.30
C TRP A 258 -9.42 16.62 10.13
N PHE A 259 -9.06 16.92 8.88
CA PHE A 259 -8.05 17.93 8.59
C PHE A 259 -8.51 19.32 9.03
N THR A 260 -7.55 20.21 9.29
CA THR A 260 -7.83 21.62 9.60
C THR A 260 -7.59 22.48 8.38
N GLU A 261 -8.54 23.33 8.06
CA GLU A 261 -8.43 24.34 7.00
C GLU A 261 -8.15 25.73 7.58
N PHE A 262 -7.56 26.63 6.78
CA PHE A 262 -7.30 28.00 7.24
C PHE A 262 -8.62 28.70 7.57
N GLY A 263 -8.73 29.20 8.80
CA GLY A 263 -9.96 29.82 9.31
C GLY A 263 -11.02 28.82 9.81
N GLY A 264 -10.79 27.52 9.64
CA GLY A 264 -11.63 26.45 10.16
C GLY A 264 -11.28 26.06 11.61
N PRO A 265 -12.14 25.27 12.27
CA PRO A 265 -11.89 24.77 13.61
C PRO A 265 -10.92 23.59 13.61
N ILE A 266 -10.42 23.24 14.80
CA ILE A 266 -9.74 21.96 15.02
C ILE A 266 -10.82 20.90 15.23
N HIS A 267 -10.91 19.95 14.31
CA HIS A 267 -11.86 18.84 14.37
C HIS A 267 -11.27 17.67 15.17
N GLN A 268 -12.01 17.19 16.16
CA GLN A 268 -11.61 16.05 16.99
C GLN A 268 -12.61 14.91 16.86
N ARG A 269 -12.12 13.67 16.93
CA ARG A 269 -12.95 12.47 17.07
C ARG A 269 -12.72 11.86 18.44
N PRO A 270 -13.77 11.56 19.23
CA PRO A 270 -13.60 10.89 20.52
C PRO A 270 -12.94 9.52 20.38
N VAL A 271 -12.00 9.19 21.25
CA VAL A 271 -11.31 7.90 21.24
C VAL A 271 -12.30 6.74 21.46
N GLN A 272 -13.33 6.94 22.28
CA GLN A 272 -14.37 5.94 22.52
C GLN A 272 -15.14 5.59 21.24
N ASP A 273 -15.41 6.60 20.40
CA ASP A 273 -16.06 6.39 19.11
C ASP A 273 -15.13 5.67 18.12
N PHE A 274 -13.86 6.09 18.07
CA PHE A 274 -12.86 5.44 17.22
C PHE A 274 -12.60 3.99 17.62
N SER A 275 -12.58 3.67 18.92
CA SER A 275 -12.46 2.30 19.39
C SER A 275 -13.71 1.48 19.09
N PHE A 276 -14.91 2.08 19.23
CA PHE A 276 -16.18 1.41 18.92
C PHE A 276 -16.30 1.02 17.45
N CYS A 277 -15.87 1.89 16.52
CA CYS A 277 -15.97 1.57 15.09
C CYS A 277 -14.99 0.48 14.62
N CYS A 278 -13.90 0.26 15.36
CA CYS A 278 -12.85 -0.70 15.01
C CYS A 278 -12.99 -2.08 15.70
N GLY A 279 -13.87 -2.19 16.71
CA GLY A 279 -14.11 -3.41 17.47
C GLY A 279 -15.23 -4.27 16.88
#